data_AF-A0A822BW99-F1
#
_entry.id   AF-A0A822BW99-F1
#
_cell.length_a   1.000
_cell.length_b   1.000
_cell.length_c   1.000
_cell.angle_alpha   90.00
_cell.angle_beta   90.00
_cell.angle_gamma   90.00
#
_symmetry.space_group_name_H-M   'P 1'
#
loop_
_entity.id
_entity.type
_entity.pdbx_description
1 polymer ?
#
loop_
_entity_poly.entity_id
_entity_poly.type
_entity_poly.pdbx_seq_one_letter_code
_entity_poly.pdbx_strand_id
1 'polypeptide(L)'
;YQHIKFFINLIENYYPELLGQVIILNAPWIFYGCWTIISKWLDPTLRDEIRFVKNEVELAQHIDPSALPRRLNGAQPDFEYIGPTADDDAMIATIRADAQGKAKA
;
A
#
# COMPACT_ATOMS: atom_id res chain seq x y z
N TYR A 1 3.14 16.66 8.10
CA TYR A 1 2.67 17.21 6.81
C TYR A 1 3.55 16.83 5.61
N GLN A 2 4.89 16.84 5.74
CA GLN A 2 5.81 16.57 4.62
C GLN A 2 5.55 15.22 3.92
N HIS A 3 5.34 14.14 4.68
CA HIS A 3 5.10 12.81 4.11
C HIS A 3 3.78 12.71 3.32
N ILE A 4 2.72 13.37 3.79
CA ILE A 4 1.41 13.38 3.10
C ILE A 4 1.53 14.14 1.78
N LYS A 5 2.15 15.31 1.78
CA LYS A 5 2.38 16.07 0.54
C LYS A 5 3.27 15.32 -0.45
N PHE A 6 4.30 14.63 0.06
CA PHE A 6 5.13 13.77 -0.78
C PHE A 6 4.32 12.63 -1.42
N PHE A 7 3.50 11.94 -0.63
CA PHE A 7 2.64 10.87 -1.13
C PHE A 7 1.67 11.35 -2.20
N ILE A 8 1.01 12.49 -1.97
CA ILE A 8 0.10 13.12 -2.95
C ILE A 8 0.86 13.45 -4.24
N ASN A 9 2.00 14.13 -4.13
CA ASN A 9 2.83 14.44 -5.30
C ASN A 9 3.30 13.18 -6.04
N LEU A 10 3.56 12.09 -5.34
CA LEU A 10 3.98 10.84 -5.95
C LEU A 10 2.85 10.24 -6.79
N ILE A 11 1.63 10.21 -6.26
CA ILE A 11 0.47 9.70 -7.01
C ILE A 11 0.15 10.61 -8.19
N GLU A 12 0.06 11.92 -7.96
CA GLU A 12 -0.34 12.87 -9.02
C GLU A 12 0.67 12.95 -10.17
N ASN A 13 1.99 12.87 -9.90
CA ASN A 13 3.01 13.06 -10.95
C ASN A 13 3.51 11.75 -11.58
N TYR A 14 3.48 10.63 -10.86
CA TYR A 14 4.06 9.37 -11.35
C TYR A 14 3.03 8.28 -11.62
N TYR A 15 1.87 8.34 -10.95
CA TYR A 15 0.77 7.39 -11.16
C TYR A 15 -0.58 8.08 -11.41
N PRO A 16 -0.64 9.15 -12.23
CA PRO A 16 -1.92 9.75 -12.59
C PRO A 16 -2.76 8.70 -13.34
N GLU A 17 -4.07 8.65 -13.04
CA GLU A 17 -5.05 7.77 -13.70
C GLU A 17 -4.83 6.24 -13.52
N LEU A 18 -3.74 5.82 -12.88
CA LEU A 18 -3.48 4.42 -12.51
C LEU A 18 -4.07 4.06 -11.15
N LEU A 19 -4.31 5.07 -10.31
CA LEU A 19 -4.93 4.89 -9.01
C LEU A 19 -6.46 4.91 -9.16
N GLY A 20 -7.08 3.74 -9.27
CA GLY A 20 -8.52 3.62 -9.51
C GLY A 20 -9.41 3.68 -8.27
N GLN A 21 -8.89 3.47 -7.06
CA GLN A 21 -9.62 3.72 -5.81
C GLN A 21 -8.69 3.64 -4.60
N VAL A 22 -8.91 4.51 -3.59
CA VAL A 22 -8.24 4.41 -2.28
C VAL A 22 -9.29 4.23 -1.21
N ILE A 23 -9.31 3.05 -0.58
CA ILE A 23 -10.29 2.71 0.46
C ILE A 23 -9.63 2.80 1.84
N ILE A 24 -10.17 3.65 2.70
CA ILE A 24 -9.76 3.79 4.09
C ILE A 24 -10.81 3.09 4.96
N LEU A 25 -10.47 1.90 5.44
CA LEU A 25 -11.33 1.07 6.29
C LEU A 25 -11.23 1.49 7.77
N ASN A 26 -12.37 1.54 8.45
CA ASN A 26 -12.52 1.80 9.88
C ASN A 26 -11.82 3.11 10.32
N ALA A 27 -11.98 4.17 9.53
CA ALA A 27 -11.40 5.47 9.84
C ALA A 27 -12.04 6.03 11.14
N PRO A 28 -11.23 6.38 12.16
CA PRO A 28 -11.76 6.97 13.38
C PRO A 28 -12.36 8.35 13.11
N TRP A 29 -13.33 8.77 13.92
CA TRP A 29 -14.05 10.03 13.70
C TRP A 29 -13.15 11.28 13.65
N ILE A 30 -12.02 11.26 14.37
CA ILE A 30 -11.01 12.34 14.34
C ILE A 30 -10.40 12.53 12.94
N PHE A 31 -10.40 11.47 12.12
CA PHE A 31 -9.86 11.51 10.77
C PHE A 31 -10.65 12.44 9.85
N TYR A 32 -11.95 12.67 10.10
CA TYR A 32 -12.73 13.64 9.33
C TYR A 32 -12.19 15.07 9.46
N GLY A 33 -11.65 15.42 10.63
CA GLY A 33 -10.97 16.71 10.86
C GLY A 33 -9.68 16.82 10.04
N CYS A 34 -8.85 15.78 10.05
CA CYS A 34 -7.63 15.72 9.24
C CYS A 34 -7.94 15.73 7.73
N TRP A 35 -8.98 15.00 7.31
CA TRP A 35 -9.43 14.91 5.93
C TRP A 35 -9.84 16.27 5.37
N THR A 36 -10.44 17.14 6.18
CA THR A 36 -10.81 18.51 5.77
C THR A 36 -9.58 19.34 5.36
N ILE A 37 -8.42 19.07 5.95
CA ILE A 37 -7.14 19.73 5.60
C ILE A 37 -6.50 19.04 4.39
N ILE A 38 -6.43 17.70 4.42
CA ILE A 38 -5.81 16.90 3.36
C ILE A 38 -6.54 17.06 2.03
N SER A 39 -7.86 17.01 2.04
CA SER A 39 -8.70 17.16 0.84
C SER A 39 -8.42 18.46 0.10
N LYS A 40 -8.10 19.55 0.78
CA LYS A 40 -7.73 20.83 0.15
C LYS A 40 -6.40 20.79 -0.62
N TRP A 41 -5.55 19.80 -0.35
CA TRP A 41 -4.30 19.58 -1.07
C TRP A 41 -4.42 18.58 -2.20
N LEU A 42 -5.54 17.85 -2.28
CA LEU A 42 -5.82 16.89 -3.33
C LEU A 42 -6.53 17.59 -4.49
N ASP A 43 -6.08 17.30 -5.70
CA ASP A 43 -6.83 17.61 -6.92
C ASP A 43 -8.25 16.98 -6.86
N PRO A 44 -9.29 17.59 -7.46
CA PRO A 44 -10.64 17.02 -7.46
C PRO A 44 -10.68 15.56 -7.94
N THR A 45 -9.86 15.22 -8.93
CA THR A 45 -9.79 13.86 -9.48
C THR A 45 -9.36 12.86 -8.41
N LEU A 46 -8.24 13.13 -7.72
CA LEU A 46 -7.73 12.25 -6.66
C LEU A 46 -8.63 12.22 -5.41
N ARG A 47 -9.31 13.34 -5.12
CA ARG A 47 -10.29 13.39 -4.02
C ARG A 47 -11.46 12.46 -4.29
N ASP A 48 -11.92 12.39 -5.54
CA ASP A 48 -13.04 11.54 -5.94
C ASP A 48 -12.67 10.06 -6.00
N GLU A 49 -11.38 9.69 -5.94
CA GLU A 49 -10.93 8.30 -5.83
C GLU A 49 -10.90 7.78 -4.38
N ILE A 50 -10.92 8.66 -3.38
CA ILE A 50 -10.80 8.26 -1.97
C ILE A 50 -12.19 7.94 -1.39
N ARG A 51 -12.30 6.77 -0.75
CA ARG A 51 -13.52 6.28 -0.09
C ARG A 51 -13.25 5.91 1.36
N PHE A 52 -14.17 6.31 2.23
CA PHE A 52 -14.17 5.95 3.64
C PHE A 52 -15.21 4.86 3.87
N VAL A 53 -14.76 3.75 4.43
CA VAL A 53 -15.57 2.56 4.65
C VAL A 53 -15.56 2.23 6.14
N LYS A 54 -16.72 1.95 6.72
CA LYS A 54 -16.86 1.77 8.17
C LYS A 54 -16.62 0.34 8.64
N ASN A 55 -16.90 -0.65 7.80
CA ASN A 55 -16.83 -2.07 8.15
C ASN A 55 -16.54 -2.93 6.92
N GLU A 56 -16.22 -4.22 7.14
CA GLU A 56 -15.88 -5.11 6.01
C GLU A 56 -17.08 -5.40 5.09
N VAL A 57 -18.32 -5.22 5.56
CA VAL A 57 -19.53 -5.39 4.74
C VAL A 57 -19.61 -4.32 3.66
N GLU A 58 -19.30 -3.07 4.01
CA GLU A 58 -19.22 -1.96 3.06
C GLU A 58 -17.96 -2.08 2.18
N LEU A 59 -16.87 -2.65 2.69
CA LEU A 59 -15.69 -2.97 1.88
C LEU A 59 -16.00 -3.97 0.76
N ALA A 60 -16.82 -4.98 1.05
CA ALA A 60 -17.25 -5.99 0.08
C ALA A 60 -18.08 -5.44 -1.09
N GLN A 61 -18.60 -4.21 -0.98
CA GLN A 61 -19.27 -3.52 -2.09
C GLN A 61 -18.29 -2.95 -3.12
N HIS A 62 -17.02 -2.79 -2.73
CA HIS A 62 -15.96 -2.23 -3.57
C HIS A 62 -14.99 -3.29 -4.08
N ILE A 63 -14.70 -4.30 -3.26
CA ILE A 63 -13.77 -5.38 -3.59
C ILE A 63 -14.46 -6.71 -3.36
N ASP A 64 -14.36 -7.61 -4.34
CA ASP A 64 -14.88 -8.97 -4.21
C ASP A 64 -14.26 -9.67 -2.98
N PRO A 65 -15.08 -10.25 -2.06
CA PRO A 65 -14.58 -10.94 -0.88
C PRO A 65 -13.58 -12.07 -1.17
N SER A 66 -13.63 -12.67 -2.37
CA SER A 66 -12.67 -13.69 -2.81
C SER A 66 -11.26 -13.14 -3.04
N ALA A 67 -11.12 -11.83 -3.27
CA ALA A 67 -9.85 -11.14 -3.42
C ALA A 67 -9.34 -10.53 -2.09
N LEU A 68 -10.20 -10.47 -1.07
CA LEU A 68 -9.82 -9.92 0.23
C LEU A 68 -9.05 -10.95 1.08
N PRO A 69 -8.06 -10.51 1.88
CA PRO A 69 -7.41 -11.37 2.87
C PRO A 69 -8.36 -11.81 3.98
N ARG A 70 -8.08 -12.96 4.60
CA ARG A 70 -8.87 -13.51 5.73
C ARG A 70 -9.02 -12.54 6.90
N ARG A 71 -8.00 -11.75 7.23
CA ARG A 71 -8.10 -10.72 8.28
C ARG A 71 -9.15 -9.63 7.99
N LEU A 72 -9.58 -9.48 6.73
CA LEU A 72 -10.62 -8.55 6.29
C LEU A 72 -11.91 -9.28 5.89
N ASN A 73 -12.18 -10.44 6.50
CA ASN A 73 -13.32 -11.32 6.19
C ASN A 73 -13.37 -11.81 4.72
N GLY A 74 -12.21 -11.91 4.07
CA GLY A 74 -12.10 -12.44 2.71
C GLY A 74 -11.63 -13.89 2.63
N ALA A 75 -11.45 -14.39 1.40
CA ALA A 75 -11.06 -15.77 1.14
C ALA A 75 -9.54 -15.98 0.96
N GLN A 76 -8.77 -14.93 0.63
CA GLN A 76 -7.33 -15.03 0.39
C GLN A 76 -6.57 -15.32 1.69
N PRO A 77 -5.53 -16.17 1.66
CA PRO A 77 -4.64 -16.31 2.81
C PRO A 77 -4.03 -14.96 3.17
N ASP A 78 -3.82 -14.73 4.46
CA ASP A 78 -3.11 -13.53 4.90
C ASP A 78 -1.67 -13.56 4.42
N PHE A 79 -1.14 -12.39 4.09
CA PHE A 79 0.25 -12.26 3.68
C PHE A 79 1.14 -12.57 4.88
N GLU A 80 1.95 -13.61 4.75
CA GLU A 80 3.00 -13.96 5.69
C GLU A 80 4.35 -13.69 5.04
N TYR A 81 5.17 -12.87 5.68
CA TYR A 81 6.51 -12.59 5.19
C TYR A 81 7.40 -13.81 5.42
N ILE A 82 7.84 -14.43 4.34
CA ILE A 82 8.82 -15.52 4.38
C ILE A 82 10.20 -14.86 4.39
N GLY A 83 10.93 -15.00 5.50
CA GLY A 83 12.30 -14.50 5.61
C GLY A 83 13.27 -15.25 4.69
N PRO A 84 14.48 -14.70 4.48
CA PRO A 84 15.53 -15.36 3.70
C PRO A 84 15.80 -16.76 4.27
N THR A 85 15.85 -17.74 3.39
CA THR A 85 16.29 -19.09 3.74
C THR A 85 17.82 -19.13 3.83
N ALA A 86 18.39 -20.20 4.40
CA ALA A 86 19.83 -20.39 4.45
C ALA A 86 20.46 -20.41 3.03
N ASP A 87 19.71 -20.88 2.03
CA ASP A 87 20.13 -20.89 0.63
C ASP A 87 20.10 -19.47 0.03
N ASP A 88 19.10 -18.65 0.39
CA ASP A 88 19.04 -17.24 0.01
C ASP A 88 20.21 -16.46 0.62
N ASP A 89 20.55 -16.72 1.88
CA ASP A 89 21.70 -16.12 2.54
C ASP A 89 23.02 -16.50 1.85
N ALA A 90 23.17 -17.75 1.41
CA ALA A 90 24.33 -18.21 0.65
C ALA A 90 24.41 -17.56 -0.75
N MET A 91 23.27 -17.39 -1.43
CA MET A 91 23.19 -16.69 -2.71
C MET A 91 23.54 -15.19 -2.54
N ILE A 92 22.96 -14.53 -1.54
CA ILE A 92 23.25 -13.13 -1.19
C ILE A 92 24.73 -12.95 -0.85
N ALA A 93 25.33 -13.89 -0.12
CA ALA A 93 26.76 -13.85 0.21
C ALA A 93 27.64 -13.97 -1.04
N THR A 94 27.26 -14.81 -2.00
CA THR A 94 27.96 -14.98 -3.27
C THR A 94 27.86 -13.71 -4.13
N ILE A 95 26.66 -13.15 -4.29
CA ILE A 95 26.43 -11.89 -5.00
C ILE A 95 27.23 -10.74 -4.37
N ARG A 96 27.30 -10.68 -3.03
CA ARG A 96 28.12 -9.69 -2.32
C ARG A 96 29.62 -9.90 -2.55
N ALA A 97 30.09 -11.15 -2.64
CA ALA A 97 31.49 -11.46 -2.93
C ALA A 97 31.88 -11.09 -4.38
N ASP A 98 30.98 -11.31 -5.33
CA ASP A 98 31.14 -10.95 -6.74
C ASP A 98 31.13 -9.42 -6.92
N ALA A 99 30.19 -8.73 -6.27
CA ALA A 99 30.10 -7.26 -6.29
C ALA A 99 31.31 -6.57 -5.62
N GLN A 100 32.01 -7.26 -4.71
CA GLN A 100 33.23 -6.78 -4.07
C GLN A 100 34.51 -7.18 -4.83
N GLY A 101 34.39 -7.78 -6.01
CA GLY A 101 35.54 -8.14 -6.87
C GLY A 101 36.43 -9.25 -6.28
N LYS A 102 35.92 -10.06 -5.33
CA LYS A 102 36.67 -11.16 -4.70
C LYS A 102 36.38 -12.53 -5.33
N ALA A 103 35.59 -12.57 -6.39
CA ALA A 103 35.30 -13.78 -7.13
C ALA A 103 36.52 -14.22 -7.96
N LYS A 104 37.38 -15.00 -7.29
CA LYS A 104 38.45 -15.88 -7.81
C LYS A 104 39.05 -15.53 -9.18
N ALA A 105 40.29 -15.01 -9.14
CA ALA A 105 41.36 -15.52 -10.02
C ALA A 105 41.74 -16.94 -9.60
#